data_AF-A0A6N8X684-F1
#
_entry.id   AF-A0A6N8X684-F1
#
_cell.length_a   1.000
_cell.length_b   1.000
_cell.length_c   1.000
_cell.angle_alpha   90.00
_cell.angle_beta   90.00
_cell.angle_gamma   90.00
#
_symmetry.space_group_name_H-M   'P 1'
#
loop_
_entity.id
_entity.type
_entity.pdbx_description
1 polymer ?
#
loop_
_entity_poly.entity_id
_entity_poly.type
_entity_poly.pdbx_seq_one_letter_code
_entity_poly.pdbx_strand_id
1 'polypeptide(L)'
;MGTISVNSWVDRTRMAVGETMTLEVELSVEGHVETLPDPEIEFPDGFAVSEPEISTDLRDRQGVLSGSRTYVYRLTAVAPGRYRIPVVEMSYFDAGSESYGTARGQPFSITVVAGGRDAG
;
A
#
# COMPACT_ATOMS: atom_id res chain seq x y z
N MET A 1 19.06 -12.58 -0.34
CA MET A 1 17.88 -11.71 -0.47
C MET A 1 18.38 -10.30 -0.23
N GLY A 2 18.18 -9.39 -1.19
CA GLY A 2 18.57 -7.99 -1.04
C GLY A 2 17.64 -7.24 -0.08
N THR A 3 18.05 -6.04 0.31
CA THR A 3 17.23 -5.15 1.15
C THR A 3 15.90 -4.87 0.47
N ILE A 4 14.80 -5.02 1.22
CA ILE A 4 13.47 -4.70 0.72
C ILE A 4 13.07 -3.30 1.17
N SER A 5 12.56 -2.51 0.23
CA SER A 5 12.03 -1.17 0.48
C SER A 5 10.52 -1.16 0.28
N VAL A 6 9.81 -0.43 1.16
CA VAL A 6 8.36 -0.25 1.09
C VAL A 6 8.07 1.23 0.95
N ASN A 7 7.41 1.60 -0.14
CA ASN A 7 6.84 2.92 -0.34
C ASN A 7 5.32 2.81 -0.40
N SER A 8 4.62 3.81 0.11
CA SER A 8 3.16 3.85 0.07
C SER A 8 2.70 5.29 -0.05
N TRP A 9 1.61 5.54 -0.78
CA TRP A 9 1.03 6.87 -0.90
C TRP A 9 -0.48 6.81 -1.19
N VAL A 10 -1.18 7.88 -0.82
CA VAL A 10 -2.61 8.06 -1.12
C VAL A 10 -2.81 9.27 -2.02
N ASP A 11 -3.77 9.21 -2.94
CA ASP A 11 -4.07 10.36 -3.82
C ASP A 11 -4.74 11.52 -3.05
N ARG A 12 -5.43 11.21 -1.95
CA ARG A 12 -6.10 12.19 -1.09
C ARG A 12 -6.21 11.72 0.36
N THR A 13 -6.26 12.67 1.29
CA THR A 13 -6.48 12.43 2.72
C THR A 13 -7.82 12.96 3.23
N ARG A 14 -8.61 13.57 2.34
CA ARG A 14 -9.96 14.05 2.63
C ARG A 14 -10.88 13.71 1.47
N MET A 15 -12.05 13.18 1.81
CA MET A 15 -13.07 12.78 0.83
C MET A 15 -14.47 12.79 1.45
N ALA A 16 -15.50 12.69 0.63
CA ALA A 16 -16.89 12.52 1.07
C ALA A 16 -17.32 11.05 1.06
N VAL A 17 -18.38 10.71 1.81
CA VAL A 17 -19.03 9.39 1.70
C VAL A 17 -19.47 9.15 0.25
N GLY A 18 -19.17 7.97 -0.27
CA GLY A 18 -19.41 7.56 -1.65
C GLY A 18 -18.27 7.87 -2.61
N GLU A 19 -17.28 8.69 -2.22
CA GLU A 19 -16.08 8.90 -3.01
C GLU A 19 -15.08 7.74 -2.85
N THR A 20 -14.26 7.53 -3.87
CA THR A 20 -13.16 6.56 -3.89
C THR A 20 -11.82 7.28 -3.89
N MET A 21 -10.88 6.74 -3.10
CA MET A 21 -9.46 7.11 -3.13
C MET A 21 -8.63 5.92 -3.53
N THR A 22 -7.39 6.21 -3.89
CA THR A 22 -6.38 5.22 -4.22
C THR A 22 -5.30 5.19 -3.14
N LEU A 23 -4.99 4.00 -2.63
CA LEU A 23 -3.77 3.71 -1.89
C LEU A 23 -2.87 2.87 -2.79
N GLU A 24 -1.68 3.39 -3.09
CA GLU A 24 -0.66 2.65 -3.82
C GLU A 24 0.44 2.20 -2.84
N VAL A 25 0.87 0.95 -2.98
CA VAL A 25 1.96 0.35 -2.20
C VAL A 25 2.96 -0.25 -3.17
N GLU A 26 4.20 0.22 -3.14
CA GLU A 26 5.31 -0.28 -3.95
C GLU A 26 6.31 -1.00 -3.05
N LEU A 27 6.54 -2.27 -3.37
CA LEU A 27 7.57 -3.10 -2.76
C LEU A 27 8.72 -3.21 -3.75
N SER A 28 9.94 -2.89 -3.33
CA SER A 28 11.13 -2.96 -4.18
C SER A 28 12.21 -3.86 -3.57
N VAL A 29 12.86 -4.69 -4.39
CA VAL A 29 13.92 -5.59 -3.95
C VAL A 29 15.03 -5.71 -5.01
N GLU A 30 16.26 -5.81 -4.53
CA GLU A 30 17.38 -6.29 -5.34
C GLU A 30 17.37 -7.84 -5.34
N GLY A 31 17.05 -8.43 -6.49
CA GLY A 31 16.89 -9.87 -6.67
C GLY A 31 15.53 -10.25 -7.27
N HIS A 32 15.00 -11.39 -6.85
CA HIS A 32 13.78 -11.97 -7.41
C HIS A 32 12.54 -11.33 -6.77
N VAL A 33 11.76 -10.61 -7.55
CA VAL A 33 10.51 -9.98 -7.09
C VAL A 33 9.43 -11.03 -6.71
N GLU A 34 9.52 -12.23 -7.28
CA GLU A 34 8.56 -13.32 -7.05
C GLU A 34 8.59 -13.85 -5.61
N THR A 35 9.67 -13.58 -4.88
CA THR A 35 9.80 -13.99 -3.48
C THR A 35 9.22 -12.97 -2.51
N LEU A 36 8.71 -11.83 -3.00
CA LEU A 36 8.07 -10.83 -2.15
C LEU A 36 6.73 -11.36 -1.65
N PRO A 37 6.50 -11.39 -0.32
CA PRO A 37 5.17 -11.65 0.21
C PRO A 37 4.23 -10.49 -0.13
N ASP A 38 2.94 -10.78 -0.15
CA ASP A 38 1.93 -9.74 -0.27
C ASP A 38 1.92 -8.88 1.02
N PRO A 39 1.69 -7.55 0.92
CA PRO A 39 1.63 -6.70 2.09
C PRO A 39 0.33 -6.95 2.87
N GLU A 40 0.45 -7.08 4.19
CA GLU A 40 -0.72 -7.15 5.08
C GLU A 40 -1.16 -5.73 5.45
N ILE A 41 -2.40 -5.37 5.12
CA ILE A 41 -2.96 -4.03 5.40
C ILE A 41 -4.30 -4.20 6.10
N GLU A 42 -4.39 -3.72 7.34
CA GLU A 42 -5.64 -3.64 8.07
C GLU A 42 -6.39 -2.36 7.67
N PHE A 43 -7.39 -2.53 6.79
CA PHE A 43 -8.23 -1.41 6.38
C PHE A 43 -9.30 -1.11 7.44
N PRO A 44 -9.56 0.17 7.77
CA PRO A 44 -10.60 0.51 8.73
C PRO A 44 -12.00 0.29 8.13
N ASP A 45 -12.97 -0.12 8.97
CA ASP A 45 -14.36 -0.46 8.57
C ASP A 45 -15.13 0.68 7.87
N GLY A 46 -14.60 1.90 7.89
CA GLY A 46 -15.13 3.05 7.18
C GLY A 46 -14.97 2.99 5.65
N PHE A 47 -14.31 1.95 5.12
CA PHE A 47 -14.07 1.78 3.69
C PHE A 47 -14.52 0.41 3.18
N ALA A 48 -15.16 0.41 2.01
CA ALA A 48 -15.22 -0.77 1.16
C ALA A 48 -13.96 -0.80 0.29
N VAL A 49 -13.22 -1.90 0.34
CA VAL A 49 -11.93 -2.07 -0.36
C VAL A 49 -12.07 -3.08 -1.47
N SER A 50 -11.64 -2.71 -2.68
CA SER A 50 -11.61 -3.61 -3.83
C SER A 50 -10.36 -4.50 -3.82
N GLU A 51 -10.39 -5.60 -4.59
CA GLU A 51 -9.17 -6.34 -4.92
C GLU A 51 -8.14 -5.40 -5.57
N PRO A 52 -6.86 -5.43 -5.15
CA PRO A 52 -5.86 -4.52 -5.67
C PRO A 52 -5.50 -4.88 -7.12
N GLU A 53 -5.23 -3.85 -7.91
CA GLU A 53 -4.55 -4.03 -9.19
C GLU A 53 -3.05 -4.24 -8.90
N ILE A 54 -2.45 -5.31 -9.43
CA ILE A 54 -1.05 -5.68 -9.16
C ILE A 54 -0.23 -5.55 -10.44
N SER A 55 0.85 -4.76 -10.39
CA SER A 55 1.84 -4.67 -11.45
C SER A 55 3.21 -5.12 -10.95
N THR A 56 4.02 -5.71 -11.82
CA THR A 56 5.39 -6.10 -11.52
C THR A 56 6.33 -5.54 -12.58
N ASP A 57 7.34 -4.80 -12.12
CA ASP A 57 8.38 -4.20 -12.95
C ASP A 57 9.71 -4.89 -12.64
N LEU A 58 10.39 -5.38 -13.69
CA LEU A 58 11.70 -6.02 -13.59
C LEU A 58 12.74 -5.15 -14.31
N ARG A 59 13.89 -4.94 -13.67
CA ARG A 59 14.99 -4.15 -14.21
C ARG A 59 16.30 -4.90 -14.01
N ASP A 60 17.00 -5.15 -15.11
CA ASP A 60 18.40 -5.58 -15.09
C ASP A 60 19.29 -4.35 -15.37
N ARG A 61 20.17 -4.01 -14.43
CA ARG A 61 21.18 -2.96 -14.63
C ARG A 61 22.56 -3.52 -14.31
N GLN A 62 23.41 -3.61 -15.33
CA GLN A 62 24.81 -4.01 -15.19
C GLN A 62 24.96 -5.38 -14.49
N GLY A 63 24.03 -6.31 -14.74
CA GLY A 63 24.02 -7.64 -14.12
C GLY A 63 23.43 -7.70 -12.70
N VAL A 64 22.89 -6.59 -12.18
CA VAL A 64 22.09 -6.57 -10.96
C VAL A 64 20.61 -6.62 -11.36
N LEU A 65 19.96 -7.75 -11.05
CA LEU A 65 18.52 -7.89 -11.17
C LEU A 65 17.85 -7.16 -10.01
N SER A 66 16.91 -6.28 -10.32
CA SER A 66 16.05 -5.59 -9.37
C SER A 66 14.61 -5.67 -9.85
N GLY A 67 13.66 -5.61 -8.93
CA GLY A 67 12.26 -5.57 -9.30
C GLY A 67 11.43 -4.82 -8.28
N SER A 68 10.26 -4.38 -8.73
CA SER A 68 9.23 -3.84 -7.87
C SER A 68 7.89 -4.49 -8.15
N ARG A 69 7.06 -4.58 -7.11
CA ARG A 69 5.66 -4.98 -7.20
C ARG A 69 4.81 -3.87 -6.60
N THR A 70 3.85 -3.39 -7.39
CA THR A 70 2.96 -2.29 -7.02
C THR A 70 1.55 -2.80 -6.87
N TYR A 71 0.92 -2.50 -5.73
CA TYR A 71 -0.46 -2.81 -5.39
C TYR A 71 -1.26 -1.51 -5.37
N VAL A 72 -2.35 -1.45 -6.12
CA VAL A 72 -3.24 -0.29 -6.21
C VAL A 72 -4.59 -0.66 -5.63
N TYR A 73 -4.85 -0.20 -4.40
CA TYR A 73 -6.11 -0.42 -3.70
C TYR A 73 -7.07 0.74 -3.95
N ARG A 74 -8.33 0.42 -4.24
CA ARG A 74 -9.42 1.41 -4.30
C ARG A 74 -10.24 1.32 -3.03
N LEU A 75 -10.31 2.42 -2.29
CA LEU A 75 -11.02 2.53 -1.03
C LEU A 75 -12.19 3.48 -1.20
N THR A 76 -13.42 2.96 -1.12
CA THR A 76 -14.65 3.75 -1.19
C THR A 76 -15.17 4.04 0.21
N ALA A 77 -15.32 5.31 0.56
CA ALA A 77 -15.78 5.70 1.89
C ALA A 77 -17.27 5.40 2.08
N VAL A 78 -17.60 4.61 3.11
CA VAL A 78 -18.99 4.20 3.41
C VAL A 78 -19.60 4.92 4.61
N ALA A 79 -18.79 5.54 5.47
CA ALA A 79 -19.26 6.26 6.64
C ALA A 79 -18.38 7.49 6.96
N PRO A 80 -18.96 8.61 7.41
CA PRO A 80 -18.19 9.79 7.79
C PRO A 80 -17.39 9.53 9.08
N GLY A 81 -16.22 10.13 9.19
CA GLY A 81 -15.34 9.92 10.34
C GLY A 81 -13.89 10.26 10.06
N ARG A 82 -13.05 10.05 11.07
CA ARG A 82 -11.60 10.14 10.94
C ARG A 82 -11.01 8.74 11.07
N TYR A 83 -10.39 8.26 10.02
CA TYR A 83 -9.85 6.92 9.95
C TYR A 83 -8.33 6.97 9.87
N ARG A 84 -7.70 5.88 10.30
CA ARG A 84 -6.26 5.71 10.18
C ARG A 84 -5.99 4.42 9.44
N ILE A 85 -5.29 4.52 8.32
CA ILE A 85 -4.66 3.36 7.69
C ILE A 85 -3.33 3.15 8.42
N PRO A 86 -3.10 1.99 9.05
CA PRO A 86 -1.86 1.72 9.76
C PRO A 86 -0.68 1.68 8.80
N VAL A 87 0.51 1.60 9.37
CA VAL A 87 1.74 1.40 8.59
C VAL A 87 1.60 0.08 7.85
N VAL A 88 1.84 0.09 6.54
CA VAL A 88 2.05 -1.15 5.78
C VAL A 88 3.33 -1.78 6.30
N GLU A 89 3.21 -2.94 6.94
CA GLU A 89 4.34 -3.72 7.43
C GLU A 89 4.59 -4.90 6.48
N MET A 90 5.86 -5.18 6.23
CA MET A 90 6.26 -6.37 5.50
C MET A 90 7.41 -7.05 6.21
N SER A 91 7.19 -8.31 6.56
CA SER A 91 8.22 -9.18 7.11
C SER A 91 8.99 -9.85 5.98
N TYR A 92 10.31 -9.84 6.04
CA TYR A 92 11.15 -10.52 5.07
C TYR A 92 12.34 -11.21 5.71
N PHE A 93 12.80 -12.29 5.08
CA PHE A 93 14.01 -12.97 5.50
C PHE A 93 15.22 -12.34 4.82
N ASP A 94 16.09 -11.72 5.62
CA ASP A 94 17.38 -11.21 5.18
C ASP A 94 18.42 -12.33 5.22
N ALA A 95 18.77 -12.85 4.06
CA ALA A 95 19.73 -13.96 3.96
C ALA A 95 21.18 -13.53 4.25
N GLY A 96 21.48 -12.23 4.29
CA GLY A 96 22.82 -11.73 4.62
C GLY A 96 23.10 -11.73 6.12
N SER A 97 22.07 -11.46 6.92
CA SER A 97 22.10 -11.45 8.39
C SER A 97 21.41 -12.66 9.03
N GLU A 98 20.92 -13.61 8.22
CA GLU A 98 20.17 -14.80 8.64
C GLU A 98 19.03 -14.48 9.61
N SER A 99 18.39 -13.32 9.43
CA SER A 99 17.42 -12.74 10.35
C SER A 99 16.19 -12.22 9.63
N TYR A 100 15.08 -12.06 10.35
CA TYR A 100 13.88 -11.44 9.81
C TYR A 100 13.94 -9.91 9.98
N GLY A 101 13.80 -9.19 8.88
CA GLY A 101 13.64 -7.74 8.85
C GLY A 101 12.16 -7.34 8.68
N THR A 102 11.82 -6.15 9.16
CA THR A 102 10.49 -5.54 8.90
C THR A 102 10.70 -4.24 8.14
N ALA A 103 10.21 -4.17 6.90
CA ALA A 103 10.11 -2.93 6.17
C ALA A 103 8.76 -2.26 6.50
N ARG A 104 8.78 -0.93 6.68
CA ARG A 104 7.63 -0.16 7.14
C ARG A 104 7.38 1.01 6.20
N GLY A 105 6.14 1.12 5.72
CA GLY A 105 5.64 2.31 5.04
C GLY A 105 5.30 3.45 6.00
N GLN A 106 4.36 4.29 5.60
CA GLN A 106 3.87 5.40 6.43
C GLN A 106 2.38 5.21 6.75
N PRO A 107 1.91 5.64 7.94
CA PRO A 107 0.50 5.61 8.25
C PRO A 107 -0.22 6.79 7.61
N PHE A 108 -1.49 6.61 7.22
CA PHE A 108 -2.31 7.68 6.65
C PHE A 108 -3.49 8.03 7.56
N SER A 109 -3.71 9.33 7.80
CA SER A 109 -4.91 9.83 8.48
C SER A 109 -5.89 10.36 7.45
N ILE A 110 -7.05 9.72 7.35
CA ILE A 110 -8.07 10.03 6.36
C ILE A 110 -9.27 10.68 7.04
N THR A 111 -9.78 11.76 6.46
CA THR A 111 -11.00 12.43 6.92
C THR A 111 -12.11 12.22 5.91
N VAL A 112 -13.16 11.50 6.31
CA VAL A 112 -14.38 11.34 5.53
C VAL A 112 -15.44 12.29 6.06
N VAL A 113 -15.91 13.19 5.21
CA VAL A 113 -17.04 14.07 5.52
C VAL A 113 -18.35 13.45 5.03
N ALA A 114 -19.47 13.83 5.64
CA ALA A 114 -20.76 13.45 5.09
C ALA A 114 -20.87 13.95 3.64
N GLY A 115 -21.35 13.10 2.74
CA GLY A 115 -21.68 13.53 1.38
C GLY A 115 -22.73 14.62 1.45
N GLY A 116 -22.40 15.80 0.91
CA GLY A 116 -23.38 16.84 0.69
C GLY A 116 -24.43 16.31 -0.26
N ARG A 117 -25.68 16.19 0.19
CA ARG A 117 -26.79 16.37 -0.74
C ARG A 117 -26.65 17.80 -1.24
N ASP A 118 -26.08 17.98 -2.43
CA ASP A 118 -26.54 19.07 -3.28
C ASP A 118 -28.00 18.77 -3.59
N ALA A 119 -28.87 19.27 -2.71
CA ALA A 119 -30.27 19.46 -2.99
C ALA A 119 -30.34 20.59 -4.03
N GLY A 120 -30.39 20.20 -5.31
CA GLY A 120 -30.77 21.04 -6.43
C GLY A 120 -32.07 20.54 -7.02
#